data_AF-A0A1I3DNG2-F1
#
_entry.id   AF-A0A1I3DNG2-F1
#
_cell.length_a   1.000
_cell.length_b   1.000
_cell.length_c   1.000
_cell.angle_alpha   90.00
_cell.angle_beta   90.00
_cell.angle_gamma   90.00
#
_symmetry.space_group_name_H-M   'P 1'
#
loop_
_entity.id
_entity.type
_entity.pdbx_description
1 polymer ?
#
loop_
_entity_poly.entity_id
_entity_poly.type
_entity_poly.pdbx_seq_one_letter_code
_entity_poly.pdbx_strand_id
1 'polypeptide(L)'
;MKRLLILLIISSPTLASDDVCKDLIVDITNNYDVAQLEVVRNGNPYVTETVVACTYKGTTPEIWGDRPVVLNVLLNADTGRFQVDVR
;
A
#
# COMPACT_ATOMS: atom_id res chain seq x y z
N MET A 1 40.48 -11.62 28.50
CA MET A 1 39.67 -10.61 27.80
C MET A 1 38.89 -11.31 26.69
N LYS A 2 37.57 -11.46 26.82
CA LYS A 2 36.74 -12.19 25.85
C LYS A 2 35.78 -11.17 25.23
N ARG A 3 36.03 -10.76 23.99
CA ARG A 3 35.18 -9.82 23.26
C ARG A 3 33.97 -10.60 22.73
N LEU A 4 32.78 -10.34 23.29
CA LEU A 4 31.52 -10.74 22.67
C LEU A 4 31.22 -9.72 21.56
N LEU A 5 31.27 -10.17 20.30
CA LEU A 5 30.61 -9.47 19.21
C LEU A 5 29.11 -9.72 19.34
N ILE A 6 28.35 -8.66 19.62
CA ILE A 6 26.89 -8.69 19.58
C ILE A 6 26.44 -8.50 18.13
N LEU A 7 25.45 -9.32 17.77
CA LEU A 7 24.82 -9.49 16.46
C LEU A 7 24.42 -8.18 15.77
N LEU A 8 24.67 -8.11 14.45
CA LEU A 8 23.77 -7.39 13.55
C LEU A 8 22.88 -8.44 12.85
N ILE A 9 21.68 -8.64 13.39
CA ILE A 9 20.59 -9.25 12.63
C ILE A 9 20.11 -8.15 11.69
N ILE A 10 20.48 -8.22 10.41
CA ILE A 10 19.91 -7.37 9.38
C ILE A 10 18.50 -7.88 9.14
N SER A 11 17.53 -7.32 9.86
CA SER A 11 16.11 -7.51 9.57
C SER A 11 15.80 -6.78 8.25
N SER A 12 15.93 -7.52 7.15
CA SER A 12 15.47 -7.05 5.84
C SER A 12 13.94 -6.89 5.91
N PRO A 13 13.36 -5.73 5.55
CA PRO A 13 11.91 -5.55 5.57
C PRO A 13 11.32 -6.19 4.30
N THR A 14 11.28 -7.52 4.23
CA THR A 14 11.01 -8.21 2.95
C THR A 14 9.59 -8.74 2.77
N LEU A 15 8.64 -8.50 3.69
CA LEU A 15 7.26 -9.01 3.53
C LEU A 15 6.14 -8.10 4.07
N ALA A 16 6.44 -6.92 4.63
CA ALA A 16 5.42 -6.08 5.26
C ALA A 16 4.56 -5.26 4.27
N SER A 17 5.02 -5.05 3.03
CA SER A 17 4.31 -4.13 2.12
C SER A 17 2.99 -4.66 1.60
N ASP A 18 2.92 -5.98 1.32
CA ASP A 18 1.71 -6.60 0.76
C ASP A 18 0.57 -6.60 1.77
N ASP A 19 0.87 -6.77 3.05
CA ASP A 19 -0.13 -6.73 4.10
C ASP A 19 -0.58 -5.28 4.36
N VAL A 20 0.35 -4.33 4.37
CA VAL A 20 0.02 -2.88 4.44
C VAL A 20 -0.87 -2.44 3.28
N CYS A 21 -0.59 -2.86 2.04
CA CYS A 21 -1.44 -2.51 0.90
C CYS A 21 -2.83 -3.13 0.99
N LYS A 22 -3.00 -4.32 1.58
CA LYS A 22 -4.33 -4.90 1.81
C LYS A 22 -5.08 -4.17 2.92
N ASP A 23 -4.39 -3.81 4.00
CA ASP A 23 -5.01 -3.13 5.14
C ASP A 23 -5.57 -1.75 4.74
N LEU A 24 -4.86 -1.03 3.86
CA LEU A 24 -5.31 0.25 3.31
C LEU A 24 -6.61 0.16 2.49
N ILE A 25 -7.00 -1.02 2.00
CA ILE A 25 -8.23 -1.17 1.19
C ILE A 25 -9.43 -0.63 1.96
N VAL A 26 -9.55 -0.99 3.24
CA VAL A 26 -10.68 -0.58 4.08
C VAL A 26 -10.72 0.93 4.21
N ASP A 27 -9.58 1.56 4.54
CA ASP A 27 -9.49 3.01 4.67
C ASP A 27 -9.80 3.74 3.36
N ILE A 28 -9.33 3.22 2.22
CA ILE A 28 -9.63 3.81 0.91
C ILE A 28 -11.13 3.69 0.62
N THR A 29 -11.73 2.50 0.74
CA THR A 29 -13.17 2.30 0.46
C THR A 29 -14.09 3.13 1.35
N ASN A 30 -13.67 3.44 2.58
CA ASN A 30 -14.46 4.26 3.50
C ASN A 30 -14.38 5.77 3.20
N ASN A 31 -13.33 6.23 2.52
CA ASN A 31 -13.06 7.66 2.30
C ASN A 31 -13.16 8.08 0.83
N TYR A 32 -13.18 7.13 -0.11
CA TYR A 32 -13.22 7.36 -1.55
C TYR A 32 -14.36 6.56 -2.16
N ASP A 33 -15.01 7.11 -3.18
CA ASP A 33 -16.13 6.46 -3.88
C ASP A 33 -15.64 5.38 -4.85
N VAL A 34 -15.03 4.34 -4.28
CA VAL A 34 -14.46 3.21 -4.99
C VAL A 34 -14.82 1.90 -4.31
N ALA A 35 -14.97 0.86 -5.13
CA ALA A 35 -15.33 -0.48 -4.69
C ALA A 35 -14.43 -1.53 -5.37
N GLN A 36 -14.54 -2.78 -4.89
CA GLN A 36 -13.90 -3.95 -5.49
C GLN A 36 -12.37 -3.79 -5.66
N LEU A 37 -11.73 -3.15 -4.69
CA LEU A 37 -10.28 -2.90 -4.73
C LEU A 37 -9.49 -4.21 -4.66
N GLU A 38 -8.59 -4.39 -5.62
CA GLU A 38 -7.62 -5.49 -5.67
C GLU A 38 -6.21 -4.95 -5.86
N VAL A 39 -5.26 -5.41 -5.03
CA VAL A 39 -3.84 -5.03 -5.12
C VAL A 39 -3.24 -5.58 -6.41
N VAL A 40 -2.60 -4.73 -7.21
CA VAL A 40 -1.91 -5.11 -8.43
C VAL A 40 -0.53 -5.68 -8.09
N ARG A 41 -0.46 -7.00 -7.90
CA ARG A 41 0.76 -7.70 -7.44
C ARG A 41 1.96 -7.67 -8.40
N ASN A 42 1.73 -7.37 -9.69
CA ASN A 42 2.78 -7.26 -10.70
C ASN A 42 3.28 -5.82 -10.92
N GLY A 43 2.69 -4.83 -10.24
CA GLY A 43 3.26 -3.51 -10.10
C GLY A 43 3.99 -3.49 -8.77
N ASN A 44 5.28 -3.83 -8.75
CA ASN A 44 6.08 -3.91 -7.52
C ASN A 44 5.75 -2.71 -6.62
N PRO A 45 5.26 -2.92 -5.38
CA PRO A 45 5.07 -1.80 -4.47
C PRO A 45 6.43 -1.15 -4.26
N TYR A 46 6.53 0.15 -4.55
CA TYR A 46 7.73 0.90 -4.25
C TYR A 46 7.76 1.12 -2.75
N VAL A 47 8.66 0.43 -2.06
CA VAL A 47 8.76 0.44 -0.60
C VAL A 47 10.12 1.00 -0.23
N THR A 48 10.12 2.13 0.45
CA THR A 48 11.27 2.65 1.20
C THR A 48 11.01 2.49 2.69
N GLU A 49 11.98 2.88 3.53
CA GLU A 49 11.80 2.89 4.99
C GLU A 49 10.60 3.75 5.44
N THR A 50 10.25 4.78 4.67
CA THR A 50 9.28 5.80 5.08
C THR A 50 8.08 5.92 4.14
N VAL A 51 8.11 5.28 2.97
CA VAL A 51 7.04 5.38 1.96
C VAL A 51 6.71 4.01 1.41
N VAL A 52 5.41 3.70 1.36
CA VAL A 52 4.86 2.52 0.70
C VAL A 52 3.96 2.99 -0.44
N ALA A 53 4.28 2.59 -1.67
CA ALA A 53 3.44 2.81 -2.84
C ALA A 53 2.63 1.55 -3.16
N CYS A 54 1.32 1.67 -3.18
CA CYS A 54 0.39 0.60 -3.53
C CYS A 54 -0.37 0.96 -4.81
N THR A 55 -0.59 0.00 -5.71
CA THR A 55 -1.45 0.17 -6.87
C THR A 55 -2.64 -0.77 -6.76
N TYR A 56 -3.84 -0.26 -7.01
CA TYR A 56 -5.08 -1.02 -6.97
C TYR A 56 -5.83 -0.92 -8.30
N LYS A 57 -6.57 -1.97 -8.62
CA LYS A 57 -7.69 -1.91 -9.57
C LYS A 57 -8.98 -1.92 -8.79
N GLY A 58 -9.99 -1.23 -9.28
CA GLY A 58 -11.34 -1.28 -8.70
C GLY A 58 -12.35 -0.63 -9.62
N THR A 59 -13.48 -0.25 -9.05
CA THR A 59 -14.55 0.46 -9.75
C THR A 59 -14.99 1.70 -8.98
N THR A 60 -15.49 2.71 -9.68
CA THR A 60 -16.21 3.85 -9.11
C THR A 60 -17.64 3.83 -9.66
N PRO A 61 -18.67 4.04 -8.82
CA PRO A 61 -20.05 3.99 -9.27
C PRO A 61 -20.36 5.23 -10.13
N GLU A 62 -20.95 5.01 -11.31
CA GLU A 62 -21.49 6.07 -12.15
C GLU A 62 -22.95 5.81 -12.51
N ILE A 63 -23.62 6.84 -13.05
CA ILE A 63 -25.04 6.82 -13.42
C ILE A 63 -25.35 5.69 -14.44
N TRP A 64 -24.35 5.31 -15.25
CA TRP A 64 -24.49 4.31 -16.32
C TRP A 64 -23.88 2.94 -15.96
N GLY A 65 -23.47 2.76 -14.70
CA GLY A 65 -22.80 1.56 -14.21
C GLY A 65 -21.41 1.85 -13.64
N ASP A 66 -20.78 0.81 -13.12
CA ASP A 66 -19.46 0.88 -12.51
C ASP A 66 -18.37 1.15 -13.55
N ARG A 67 -17.62 2.24 -13.36
CA ARG A 67 -16.45 2.56 -14.20
C ARG A 67 -15.19 1.94 -13.60
N PRO A 68 -14.40 1.17 -14.35
CA PRO A 68 -13.12 0.66 -13.86
C PRO A 68 -12.14 1.81 -13.64
N VAL A 69 -11.39 1.75 -12.54
CA VAL A 69 -10.38 2.73 -12.15
C VAL A 69 -9.10 2.07 -11.67
N VAL A 70 -7.99 2.80 -11.77
CA VAL A 70 -6.71 2.45 -11.17
C VAL A 70 -6.38 3.47 -10.09
N LEU A 71 -6.07 2.99 -8.89
CA LEU A 71 -5.67 3.86 -7.78
C LEU A 71 -4.19 3.67 -7.50
N ASN A 72 -3.46 4.79 -7.43
CA ASN A 72 -2.11 4.83 -6.90
C ASN A 72 -2.16 5.46 -5.52
N VAL A 73 -1.64 4.76 -4.52
CA VAL A 73 -1.63 5.20 -3.13
C VAL A 73 -0.21 5.31 -2.64
N LEU A 74 0.13 6.46 -2.04
CA LEU A 74 1.39 6.70 -1.37
C LEU A 74 1.13 6.83 0.12
N LEU A 75 1.52 5.84 0.91
CA LEU A 75 1.48 5.86 2.36
C LEU A 75 2.82 6.33 2.92
N ASN A 76 2.79 7.31 3.80
CA ASN A 76 3.93 7.66 4.63
C ASN A 76 3.91 6.78 5.90
N ALA A 77 4.88 5.88 6.02
CA ALA A 77 4.97 4.89 7.10
C ALA A 77 5.22 5.53 8.48
N ASP A 78 5.84 6.71 8.53
CA ASP A 78 6.13 7.41 9.79
C ASP A 78 4.90 8.07 10.41
N THR A 79 3.99 8.58 9.55
CA THR A 79 2.83 9.37 9.96
C THR A 79 1.50 8.63 9.82
N GLY A 80 1.49 7.50 9.10
CA GLY A 80 0.28 6.77 8.74
C GLY A 80 -0.63 7.49 7.74
N ARG A 81 -0.20 8.64 7.22
CA ARG A 81 -0.99 9.42 6.24
C ARG A 81 -0.77 8.87 4.85
N PHE A 82 -1.84 8.79 4.07
CA PHE A 82 -1.77 8.36 2.68
C PHE A 82 -2.38 9.38 1.72
N GLN A 83 -1.85 9.39 0.50
CA GLN A 83 -2.37 10.15 -0.63
C GLN A 83 -2.88 9.17 -1.68
N VAL A 84 -4.05 9.45 -2.26
CA VAL A 84 -4.67 8.63 -3.30
C VAL A 84 -4.76 9.44 -4.60
N ASP A 85 -4.35 8.83 -5.71
CA ASP A 85 -4.53 9.31 -7.08
C ASP A 85 -5.41 8.30 -7.84
N VAL A 86 -6.59 8.72 -8.29
CA VAL A 86 -7.58 7.88 -9.00
C VAL A 86 -7.55 8.21 -10.49
N ARG A 87 -7.33 7.19 -11.33
CA ARG A 87 -7.22 7.31 -12.80
C ARG A 87 -8.21 6.43 -13.53
#